data_AF-A0A1Q5TTU0-F1
#
_entry.id   AF-A0A1Q5TTU0-F1
#
_cell.length_a   1.000
_cell.length_b   1.000
_cell.length_c   1.000
_cell.angle_alpha   90.00
_cell.angle_beta   90.00
_cell.angle_gamma   90.00
#
_symmetry.space_group_name_H-M   'P 1'
#
loop_
_entity.id
_entity.type
_entity.pdbx_description
1 polymer ?
#
loop_
_entity_poly.entity_id
_entity_poly.type
_entity_poly.pdbx_seq_one_letter_code
_entity_poly.pdbx_strand_id
1 'polypeptide(L)'
;MNDTDWSLYEVFVRSKQGLAHRHVGSLHAADDQMALENARDAYTRRNEGCSIWVVKSIYLVASQPEERGAFFAPSEDKIYRHPTFYTIPDGIKNM
;
A
#
# COMPACT_ATOMS: atom_id res chain seq x y z
N MET A 1 4.26 -36.05 7.19
CA MET A 1 3.37 -35.32 6.28
C MET A 1 3.84 -33.88 6.29
N ASN A 2 4.43 -33.39 5.20
CA ASN A 2 4.66 -31.95 5.05
C ASN A 2 3.28 -31.36 4.78
N ASP A 3 2.66 -30.82 5.82
CA ASP A 3 1.50 -29.96 5.67
C ASP A 3 2.05 -28.69 5.02
N THR A 4 1.97 -28.62 3.69
CA THR A 4 2.26 -27.38 2.99
C THR A 4 1.15 -26.42 3.38
N ASP A 5 1.37 -25.61 4.41
CA ASP A 5 0.38 -24.62 4.84
C ASP A 5 0.20 -23.59 3.72
N TRP A 6 -0.93 -23.67 3.02
CA TRP A 6 -1.30 -22.71 1.98
C TRP A 6 -1.77 -21.44 2.65
N SER A 7 -0.83 -20.59 3.02
CA SER A 7 -1.10 -19.28 3.61
C SER A 7 -1.74 -18.33 2.60
N LEU A 8 -2.59 -17.40 3.08
CA LEU A 8 -3.13 -16.30 2.29
C LEU A 8 -2.09 -15.19 2.11
N TYR A 9 -1.98 -14.67 0.89
CA TYR A 9 -1.14 -13.54 0.52
C TYR A 9 -1.99 -12.43 -0.11
N GLU A 10 -1.69 -11.18 0.24
CA GLU A 10 -2.16 -10.00 -0.47
C GLU A 10 -1.18 -9.62 -1.58
N VAL A 11 -1.71 -9.27 -2.75
CA VAL A 11 -0.92 -8.99 -3.96
C VAL A 11 -1.04 -7.52 -4.32
N PHE A 12 0.11 -6.87 -4.53
CA PHE A 12 0.18 -5.49 -4.98
C PHE A 12 0.95 -5.38 -6.29
N VAL A 13 0.40 -4.67 -7.26
CA VAL A 13 1.00 -4.51 -8.59
C VAL A 13 1.21 -3.04 -8.91
N ARG A 14 2.38 -2.72 -9.44
CA ARG A 14 2.69 -1.43 -10.07
C ARG A 14 2.95 -1.66 -11.55
N SER A 15 2.19 -0.97 -12.41
CA SER A 15 2.43 -0.97 -13.86
C SER A 15 3.69 -0.18 -14.22
N LYS A 16 4.16 -0.32 -15.46
CA LYS A 16 5.37 0.35 -15.96
C LYS A 16 5.33 1.89 -15.81
N GLN A 17 4.17 2.50 -16.09
CA GLN A 17 3.95 3.95 -15.90
C GLN A 17 3.31 4.29 -14.54
N GLY A 18 3.12 3.30 -13.66
CA GLY A 18 2.49 3.49 -12.37
C GLY A 18 3.46 4.06 -11.34
N LEU A 19 3.01 5.04 -10.56
CA LEU A 19 3.80 5.66 -9.49
C LEU A 19 3.86 4.78 -8.22
N ALA A 20 2.82 4.00 -7.95
CA ALA A 20 2.68 3.21 -6.73
C ALA A 20 2.11 1.82 -6.98
N HIS A 21 2.48 0.87 -6.11
CA HIS A 21 1.86 -0.45 -6.04
C HIS A 21 0.45 -0.32 -5.49
N ARG A 22 -0.51 -0.95 -6.18
CA ARG A 22 -1.91 -0.99 -5.77
C ARG A 22 -2.31 -2.42 -5.44
N HIS A 23 -3.10 -2.61 -4.40
CA HIS A 23 -3.66 -3.91 -4.07
C HIS A 23 -4.58 -4.39 -5.21
N VAL A 24 -4.38 -5.62 -5.69
CA VAL A 24 -5.15 -6.19 -6.82
C VAL A 24 -5.94 -7.45 -6.44
N GLY A 25 -5.72 -7.98 -5.23
CA GLY A 25 -6.42 -9.16 -4.73
C GLY A 25 -5.51 -10.06 -3.92
N SER A 26 -6.05 -11.22 -3.55
CA SER A 26 -5.39 -12.16 -2.65
C SER A 26 -5.32 -13.55 -3.29
N LEU A 27 -4.32 -14.34 -2.93
CA LEU A 27 -4.18 -15.73 -3.35
C LEU A 27 -3.58 -16.59 -2.24
N HIS A 28 -3.80 -17.90 -2.31
CA HIS A 28 -3.14 -18.84 -1.40
C HIS A 28 -1.87 -19.40 -2.06
N ALA A 29 -0.80 -19.55 -1.27
CA ALA A 29 0.43 -20.17 -1.73
C ALA A 29 1.23 -20.82 -0.59
N ALA A 30 2.09 -21.77 -0.95
CA ALA A 30 2.95 -22.49 -0.01
C ALA A 30 4.08 -21.61 0.56
N ASP A 31 4.63 -20.74 -0.28
CA ASP A 31 5.76 -19.87 0.04
C ASP A 31 5.72 -18.59 -0.82
N ASP A 32 6.62 -17.65 -0.52
CA ASP A 32 6.65 -16.33 -1.15
C ASP A 32 6.97 -16.42 -2.65
N GLN A 33 7.76 -17.40 -3.08
CA GLN A 33 8.17 -17.58 -4.47
C GLN A 33 6.98 -18.09 -5.31
N MET A 34 6.28 -19.11 -4.81
CA MET A 34 5.06 -19.63 -5.45
C MET A 34 3.96 -18.56 -5.46
N ALA A 35 3.85 -17.74 -4.41
CA ALA A 35 2.92 -16.61 -4.38
C ALA A 35 3.21 -15.61 -5.50
N LEU A 36 4.48 -15.28 -5.74
CA LEU A 36 4.90 -14.34 -6.78
C LEU A 36 4.63 -14.89 -8.19
N GLU A 37 4.90 -16.18 -8.42
CA GLU A 37 4.62 -16.85 -9.70
C GLU A 37 3.12 -16.90 -9.98
N ASN A 38 2.32 -17.32 -9.01
CA ASN A 38 0.85 -17.33 -9.12
C ASN A 38 0.28 -15.93 -9.34
N ALA A 39 0.80 -14.92 -8.63
CA ALA A 39 0.38 -13.52 -8.78
C ALA A 39 0.70 -12.99 -10.18
N ARG A 40 1.88 -13.32 -10.71
CA ARG A 40 2.28 -12.94 -12.07
C ARG A 40 1.28 -13.47 -13.09
N ASP A 41 0.93 -14.74 -13.00
CA ASP A 41 0.04 -15.39 -13.98
C ASP A 41 -1.41 -14.91 -13.85
N ALA A 42 -1.92 -14.80 -12.61
CA ALA A 42 -3.30 -14.40 -12.35
C ALA A 42 -3.56 -12.92 -12.67
N TYR A 43 -2.66 -12.01 -12.28
CA TYR A 43 -2.94 -10.57 -12.28
C TYR A 43 -2.22 -9.77 -13.36
N THR A 44 -1.13 -10.28 -13.93
CA THR A 44 -0.31 -9.47 -14.86
C THR A 44 -0.35 -9.93 -16.31
N ARG A 45 -0.95 -11.10 -16.63
CA ARG A 45 -1.16 -11.63 -17.99
C ARG A 45 0.04 -11.35 -18.95
N ARG A 46 1.26 -11.63 -18.47
CA ARG A 46 2.56 -11.46 -19.17
C ARG A 46 3.05 -10.01 -19.41
N ASN A 47 2.45 -8.98 -18.81
CA ASN A 47 2.88 -7.58 -18.99
C ASN A 47 4.38 -7.36 -18.70
N GLU A 48 5.12 -6.86 -19.71
CA GLU A 48 6.48 -6.39 -19.54
C GLU A 48 6.52 -5.10 -18.69
N GLY A 49 7.41 -5.05 -17.70
CA GLY A 49 7.66 -3.84 -16.90
C GLY A 49 6.69 -3.60 -15.74
N CYS A 50 6.00 -4.63 -15.23
CA CYS A 50 5.26 -4.54 -13.97
C CYS A 50 6.10 -5.03 -12.78
N SER A 51 5.98 -4.36 -11.64
CA SER A 51 6.54 -4.81 -10.36
C SER A 51 5.44 -5.40 -9.50
N ILE A 52 5.70 -6.55 -8.89
CA ILE A 52 4.74 -7.28 -8.04
C ILE A 52 5.33 -7.38 -6.64
N TRP A 53 4.52 -7.04 -5.63
CA TRP A 53 4.78 -7.40 -4.24
C TRP A 53 3.74 -8.41 -3.79
N VAL A 54 4.19 -9.40 -3.03
CA VAL A 54 3.35 -10.35 -2.32
C VAL A 54 3.71 -10.29 -0.84
N VAL A 55 2.71 -10.29 0.02
CA VAL A 55 2.89 -10.24 1.48
C VAL A 55 1.90 -11.20 2.11
N LYS A 56 2.35 -12.07 3.01
CA LYS A 56 1.43 -12.91 3.79
C LYS A 56 0.46 -12.03 4.55
N SER A 57 -0.83 -12.33 4.51
CA SER A 57 -1.85 -11.49 5.15
C SER A 57 -1.64 -11.36 6.66
N ILE A 58 -0.99 -12.35 7.30
CA ILE A 58 -0.63 -12.32 8.74
C ILE A 58 0.33 -11.18 9.12
N TYR A 59 1.04 -10.59 8.15
CA TYR A 59 1.96 -9.47 8.40
C TYR A 59 1.31 -8.10 8.19
N LEU A 60 0.06 -8.06 7.75
CA LEU A 60 -0.68 -6.82 7.61
C LEU A 60 -1.48 -6.51 8.88
N VAL A 61 -1.29 -5.30 9.38
CA VAL A 61 -2.09 -4.76 10.48
C VAL A 61 -2.98 -3.67 9.91
N ALA A 62 -4.29 -3.82 10.10
CA ALA A 62 -5.29 -2.84 9.68
C ALA A 62 -5.75 -1.99 10.87
N SER A 63 -6.01 -0.70 10.63
CA SER A 63 -6.70 0.15 11.60
C SER A 63 -8.13 -0.34 11.82
N GLN A 64 -8.63 -0.24 13.05
CA GLN A 64 -10.01 -0.57 13.34
C GLN A 64 -10.96 0.54 12.85
N PRO A 65 -12.12 0.22 12.25
CA PRO A 65 -13.08 1.23 11.80
C PRO A 65 -13.48 2.25 12.88
N GLU A 66 -13.58 1.78 14.13
CA GLU A 66 -13.97 2.57 15.30
C GLU A 66 -12.91 3.63 15.68
N GLU A 67 -11.64 3.36 15.38
CA GLU A 67 -10.51 4.25 15.70
C GLU A 67 -10.30 5.36 14.66
N ARG A 68 -11.08 5.36 13.56
CA ARG A 68 -10.95 6.32 12.45
C ARG A 68 -10.95 7.77 12.93
N GLY A 69 -11.81 8.12 13.89
CA GLY A 69 -11.87 9.48 14.43
C GLY A 69 -10.53 9.91 15.06
N ALA A 70 -9.94 9.06 15.91
CA ALA A 70 -8.67 9.36 16.57
C ALA A 70 -7.50 9.45 15.58
N PHE A 71 -7.45 8.56 14.59
CA PHE A 71 -6.37 8.54 13.61
C PHE A 71 -6.42 9.70 12.60
N PHE A 72 -7.61 10.10 12.16
CA PHE A 72 -7.73 11.00 10.99
C PHE A 72 -8.33 12.38 11.30
N ALA A 73 -9.20 12.53 12.31
CA ALA A 73 -9.83 13.82 12.61
C ALA A 73 -8.83 14.95 12.95
N PRO A 74 -7.68 14.70 13.63
CA PRO A 74 -6.70 15.76 13.86
C PRO A 74 -6.11 16.38 12.58
N SER A 75 -6.17 15.69 11.44
CA SER A 75 -5.71 16.20 10.14
C SER A 75 -6.75 17.11 9.48
N GLU A 76 -8.03 16.98 9.84
CA GLU A 76 -9.12 17.80 9.28
C GLU A 76 -9.21 19.18 9.96
N ASP A 77 -9.01 19.24 11.28
CA ASP A 77 -9.19 20.47 12.07
C ASP A 77 -7.93 21.35 12.18
N LYS A 78 -6.76 20.85 11.76
CA LYS A 78 -5.45 21.51 12.00
C LYS A 78 -4.76 21.94 10.71
N ILE A 79 -5.45 22.79 9.95
CA ILE A 79 -5.03 23.34 8.66
C ILE A 79 -3.71 24.14 8.74
N TYR A 80 -3.40 24.71 9.91
CA TYR A 80 -2.21 25.55 10.17
C TYR A 80 -0.85 24.88 9.96
N ARG A 81 -0.80 23.57 9.71
CA ARG A 81 0.44 22.87 9.34
C ARG A 81 0.82 23.04 7.87
N HIS A 82 -0.06 23.63 7.05
CA HIS A 82 0.28 24.03 5.70
C HIS A 82 0.98 25.40 5.71
N PRO A 83 2.16 25.53 5.06
CA PRO A 83 2.98 26.75 5.08
C PRO A 83 2.27 27.99 4.51
N THR A 84 1.12 27.81 3.84
CA THR A 84 0.26 28.88 3.32
C THR A 84 -0.56 29.62 4.38
N PHE A 85 -0.64 29.13 5.63
CA PHE A 85 -1.50 29.71 6.67
C PHE A 85 -0.76 30.59 7.69
N TYR A 86 0.56 30.76 7.55
CA TYR A 86 1.29 31.76 8.31
C TYR A 86 1.23 33.10 7.58
N THR A 87 0.82 34.16 8.27
CA THR A 87 0.98 35.53 7.76
C THR A 87 2.47 35.83 7.71
N ILE A 88 3.05 35.82 6.52
CA ILE A 88 4.45 36.18 6.30
C ILE A 88 4.54 37.71 6.48
N PRO A 89 5.35 38.21 7.42
CA PRO A 89 5.55 39.64 7.57
C PRO A 89 6.17 40.26 6.31
N ASP A 90 5.77 41.49 5.97
CA ASP A 90 6.33 42.22 4.84
C ASP A 90 7.85 42.37 4.99
N GLY A 91 8.61 41.79 4.05
CA GLY A 91 10.07 41.88 4.01
C GLY A 91 10.81 40.56 3.78
N ILE A 92 10.13 39.42 3.86
CA ILE A 92 10.73 38.11 3.59
C ILE A 92 10.64 37.81 2.09
N LYS A 93 11.76 37.92 1.37
CA LYS A 93 11.80 37.81 -0.10
C LYS A 93 11.90 36.39 -0.66
N ASN A 94 12.18 35.38 0.16
CA ASN A 94 12.39 34.01 -0.32
C ASN A 94 11.76 32.97 0.63
N MET A 95 10.94 32.08 0.07
CA MET A 95 10.72 30.71 0.56
C MET A 95 11.44 29.75 -0.39
#